data_AF-A0AAW8B1V8-F1
#
_entry.id   AF-A0AAW8B1V8-F1
#
_cell.length_a   1.000
_cell.length_b   1.000
_cell.length_c   1.000
_cell.angle_alpha   90.00
_cell.angle_beta   90.00
_cell.angle_gamma   90.00
#
_symmetry.space_group_name_H-M   'P 1'
#
loop_
_entity.id
_entity.type
_entity.pdbx_description
1 polymer ?
#
loop_
_entity_poly.entity_id
_entity_poly.type
_entity_poly.pdbx_seq_one_letter_code
_entity_poly.pdbx_strand_id
1 'polypeptide(L)'
;MNKSVNPLVALLVILFFGGLIGLNFYFNQHMLEVERPTFITNTPDGHLAIQFGRQLFLIDGDSGDEVVVDLDGQGFADNIGNFDFFDNGDLLLRLGAAPTSIVEAWDVVMRSTNHNYEQADGNFIARCQLGDRKCQEFSTDLPGFDRAFRVFIERDTDTVYLADTSRHRILKLDSTGKLLATAEGFKFPNQIALVNDKLWIADTNNHRFVAVSPKTESFGKVLSEIAITPDSLHIWPSAFVQVDRDWWVLAMGDNMSYGRVVRYTDTGVELDQLDMPSGADPLSLALWGDNILVADYGRLAFYRYDRRGVRQVDFSTPSLAALINEKRAEIERWRYAGYSCWAIFALGLLVCGNSSTETDYP
;
A
#
# COMPACT_ATOMS: atom_id res chain seq x y z
N MET A 1 17.21 54.70 -4.84
CA MET A 1 16.45 54.92 -6.08
C MET A 1 15.59 53.69 -6.33
N ASN A 2 14.27 53.78 -6.23
CA ASN A 2 13.36 52.71 -6.67
C ASN A 2 13.39 52.67 -8.21
N LYS A 3 14.25 51.82 -8.80
CA LYS A 3 14.09 51.47 -10.22
C LYS A 3 12.74 50.75 -10.33
N SER A 4 11.81 51.33 -11.09
CA SER A 4 10.54 50.67 -11.38
C SER A 4 10.84 49.37 -12.14
N VAL A 5 10.43 48.24 -11.57
CA VAL A 5 10.54 46.95 -12.25
C VAL A 5 9.56 46.97 -13.42
N ASN A 6 10.04 46.65 -14.63
CA ASN A 6 9.17 46.53 -15.79
C ASN A 6 8.16 45.39 -15.53
N PRO A 7 6.84 45.67 -15.54
CA PRO A 7 5.83 44.67 -15.19
C PRO A 7 5.86 43.45 -16.11
N LEU A 8 6.25 43.60 -17.38
CA LEU A 8 6.41 42.48 -18.31
C LEU A 8 7.61 41.60 -17.92
N VAL A 9 8.73 42.20 -17.51
CA VAL A 9 9.91 41.45 -17.06
C VAL A 9 9.58 40.73 -15.74
N ALA A 10 8.89 41.39 -14.81
CA ALA A 10 8.43 40.76 -13.58
C ALA A 10 7.51 39.57 -13.86
N LEU A 11 6.55 39.73 -14.79
CA LEU A 11 5.64 38.65 -15.18
C LEU A 11 6.38 37.46 -15.80
N LEU A 12 7.34 37.70 -16.70
CA LEU A 12 8.14 36.63 -17.32
C LEU A 12 8.97 35.86 -16.28
N VAL A 13 9.57 36.56 -15.32
CA VAL A 13 10.32 35.94 -14.21
C VAL A 13 9.41 35.08 -13.35
N ILE A 14 8.23 35.59 -12.99
CA ILE A 14 7.23 34.84 -12.21
C ILE A 14 6.78 33.58 -12.97
N LEU A 15 6.45 33.71 -14.25
CA LEU A 15 6.01 32.58 -15.08
C LEU A 15 7.11 31.53 -15.24
N PHE A 16 8.37 31.94 -15.38
CA PHE A 16 9.49 31.02 -15.48
C PHE A 16 9.69 30.20 -14.19
N PHE A 17 9.82 30.86 -13.04
CA PHE A 17 10.03 30.18 -11.77
C PHE A 17 8.79 29.40 -11.32
N GLY A 18 7.60 29.97 -11.50
CA GLY A 18 6.32 29.28 -11.26
C GLY A 18 6.16 28.05 -12.14
N GLY A 19 6.55 28.12 -13.41
CA GLY A 19 6.56 26.99 -14.34
C GLY A 19 7.50 25.87 -13.90
N LEU A 20 8.70 26.20 -13.41
CA LEU A 20 9.65 25.20 -12.88
C LEU A 20 9.11 24.49 -11.63
N ILE A 21 8.46 25.22 -10.73
CA ILE A 21 7.78 24.64 -9.55
C ILE A 21 6.64 23.72 -10.00
N GLY A 22 5.81 24.17 -10.94
CA GLY A 22 4.73 23.38 -11.51
C GLY A 22 5.22 22.09 -12.17
N LEU A 23 6.30 22.17 -12.96
CA LEU A 23 6.94 21.00 -13.57
C LEU A 23 7.53 20.05 -12.52
N ASN A 24 8.16 20.58 -11.45
CA ASN A 24 8.66 19.75 -10.39
C ASN A 24 7.53 18.98 -9.68
N PHE A 25 6.40 19.64 -9.42
CA PHE A 25 5.21 18.99 -8.87
C PHE A 25 4.70 17.89 -9.82
N TYR A 26 4.58 18.20 -11.11
CA TYR A 26 4.18 17.25 -12.15
C TYR A 26 5.07 15.99 -12.19
N PHE A 27 6.41 16.16 -12.17
CA PHE A 27 7.33 15.02 -12.15
C PHE A 27 7.25 14.21 -10.85
N ASN A 28 7.06 14.87 -9.70
CA ASN A 28 6.86 14.18 -8.44
C ASN A 28 5.56 13.36 -8.42
N GLN A 29 4.47 13.87 -9.00
CA GLN A 29 3.21 13.12 -9.10
C GLN A 29 3.39 11.86 -9.96
N HIS A 30 3.99 11.97 -11.15
CA HIS A 30 4.25 10.80 -11.98
C HIS A 30 5.19 9.78 -11.31
N MET A 31 6.14 10.22 -10.48
CA MET A 31 6.98 9.31 -9.70
C MET A 31 6.16 8.51 -8.65
N LEU A 32 5.10 9.10 -8.09
CA LEU A 32 4.20 8.45 -7.14
C LEU A 32 3.23 7.48 -7.83
N GLU A 33 2.89 7.73 -9.09
CA GLU A 33 2.04 6.87 -9.92
C GLU A 33 2.76 5.61 -10.43
N VAL A 34 4.10 5.58 -10.39
CA VAL A 34 4.86 4.39 -10.80
C VAL A 34 4.43 3.19 -9.95
N GLU A 35 4.07 2.11 -10.64
CA GLU A 35 3.67 0.83 -10.04
C GLU A 35 4.75 0.28 -9.10
N ARG A 36 4.31 -0.31 -7.99
CA ARG A 36 5.15 -0.79 -6.90
C ARG A 36 4.63 -2.11 -6.32
N PRO A 37 5.47 -2.86 -5.59
CA PRO A 37 5.01 -3.96 -4.76
C PRO A 37 4.00 -3.47 -3.72
N THR A 38 2.88 -4.19 -3.56
CA THR A 38 1.86 -3.86 -2.56
C THR A 38 1.66 -5.01 -1.59
N PHE A 39 1.04 -6.10 -2.04
CA PHE A 39 0.62 -7.20 -1.18
C PHE A 39 1.22 -8.51 -1.63
N ILE A 40 1.56 -9.31 -0.63
CA ILE A 40 2.01 -10.69 -0.78
C ILE A 40 1.11 -11.56 0.10
N THR A 41 0.65 -12.67 -0.46
CA THR A 41 -0.16 -13.67 0.25
C THR A 41 0.12 -15.04 -0.35
N ASN A 42 -0.37 -16.08 0.29
CA ASN A 42 -0.34 -17.43 -0.25
C ASN A 42 -1.65 -17.71 -0.98
N THR A 43 -1.57 -18.48 -2.05
CA THR A 43 -2.73 -19.09 -2.71
C THR A 43 -3.20 -20.34 -1.92
N PRO A 44 -4.39 -20.89 -2.22
CA PRO A 44 -4.91 -22.10 -1.57
C PRO A 44 -3.98 -23.32 -1.71
N ASP A 45 -3.34 -23.47 -2.86
CA ASP A 45 -2.38 -24.52 -3.19
C ASP A 45 -0.96 -24.29 -2.63
N GLY A 46 -0.73 -23.19 -1.90
CA GLY A 46 0.54 -22.90 -1.22
C GLY A 46 1.57 -22.18 -2.08
N HIS A 47 1.21 -21.80 -3.31
CA HIS A 47 2.02 -20.89 -4.13
C HIS A 47 2.04 -19.47 -3.54
N LEU A 48 3.03 -18.70 -3.95
CA LEU A 48 3.16 -17.30 -3.56
C LEU A 48 2.43 -16.42 -4.57
N ALA A 49 1.57 -15.54 -4.07
CA ALA A 49 0.93 -14.49 -4.86
C ALA A 49 1.53 -13.13 -4.50
N ILE A 50 2.05 -12.41 -5.49
CA ILE A 50 2.60 -11.07 -5.34
C ILE A 50 1.87 -10.10 -6.25
N GLN A 51 1.31 -9.03 -5.69
CA GLN A 51 0.83 -7.91 -6.47
C GLN A 51 1.92 -6.85 -6.62
N PHE A 52 2.17 -6.50 -7.87
CA PHE A 52 3.03 -5.39 -8.27
C PHE A 52 2.24 -4.51 -9.22
N GLY A 53 1.69 -3.40 -8.69
CA GLY A 53 0.75 -2.58 -9.43
C GLY A 53 -0.45 -3.38 -9.96
N ARG A 54 -0.61 -3.41 -11.28
CA ARG A 54 -1.70 -4.09 -11.99
C ARG A 54 -1.37 -5.53 -12.39
N GLN A 55 -0.23 -6.05 -11.96
CA GLN A 55 0.18 -7.43 -12.24
C GLN A 55 0.12 -8.27 -10.97
N LEU A 56 -0.44 -9.47 -11.11
CA LEU A 56 -0.44 -10.50 -10.08
C LEU A 56 0.48 -11.64 -10.53
N PHE A 57 1.55 -11.85 -9.79
CA PHE A 57 2.51 -12.92 -10.00
C PHE A 57 2.14 -14.10 -9.12
N LEU A 58 1.92 -15.27 -9.72
CA LEU A 58 1.69 -16.54 -9.03
C LEU A 58 2.93 -17.40 -9.23
N ILE A 59 3.58 -17.77 -8.13
CA ILE A 59 4.90 -18.41 -8.15
C ILE A 59 4.83 -19.73 -7.39
N ASP A 60 5.08 -20.81 -8.10
CA ASP A 60 5.16 -22.16 -7.53
C ASP A 60 6.51 -22.34 -6.82
N GLY A 61 6.45 -22.72 -5.55
CA GLY A 61 7.64 -22.90 -4.71
C GLY A 61 8.44 -24.17 -5.00
N ASP A 62 7.81 -25.19 -5.59
CA ASP A 62 8.41 -26.48 -5.86
C ASP A 62 9.05 -26.51 -7.25
N SER A 63 8.32 -26.04 -8.27
CA SER A 63 8.82 -26.02 -9.66
C SER A 63 9.62 -24.76 -9.98
N GLY A 64 9.35 -23.64 -9.29
CA GLY A 64 9.86 -22.32 -9.65
C GLY A 64 9.12 -21.70 -10.84
N ASP A 65 8.05 -22.35 -11.34
CA ASP A 65 7.24 -21.83 -12.42
C ASP A 65 6.49 -20.56 -11.98
N GLU A 66 6.32 -19.64 -12.92
CA GLU A 66 5.72 -18.33 -12.69
C GLU A 66 4.64 -18.08 -13.72
N VAL A 67 3.46 -17.70 -13.24
CA VAL A 67 2.35 -17.21 -14.04
C VAL A 67 2.10 -15.75 -13.69
N VAL A 68 2.17 -14.88 -14.70
CA VAL A 68 1.84 -13.46 -14.55
C VAL A 68 0.43 -13.23 -15.08
N VAL A 69 -0.46 -12.82 -14.18
CA VAL A 69 -1.82 -12.43 -14.52
C VAL A 69 -1.86 -10.91 -14.63
N ASP A 70 -2.19 -10.45 -15.84
CA ASP A 70 -2.50 -9.04 -16.07
C ASP A 70 -3.91 -8.76 -15.59
N LEU A 71 -4.03 -7.86 -14.61
CA LEU A 71 -5.30 -7.38 -14.11
C LEU A 71 -5.86 -6.27 -15.02
N ASP A 72 -5.17 -5.84 -16.09
CA ASP A 72 -5.76 -4.92 -17.04
C ASP A 72 -6.95 -5.54 -17.80
N GLY A 73 -8.06 -4.78 -17.88
CA GLY A 73 -9.18 -5.08 -18.78
C GLY A 73 -10.61 -5.00 -18.25
N GLN A 74 -10.87 -4.64 -16.99
CA GLN A 74 -12.25 -4.55 -16.45
C GLN A 74 -12.44 -3.45 -15.39
N GLY A 75 -11.74 -2.32 -15.51
CA GLY A 75 -11.75 -1.30 -14.45
C GLY A 75 -10.96 -1.79 -13.23
N PHE A 76 -9.69 -2.16 -13.43
CA PHE A 76 -8.75 -2.33 -12.33
C PHE A 76 -7.95 -1.04 -12.19
N ALA A 77 -8.64 0.05 -11.89
CA ALA A 77 -7.99 1.30 -11.56
C ALA A 77 -7.84 1.37 -10.04
N ASP A 78 -6.59 1.39 -9.59
CA ASP A 78 -6.09 1.81 -8.28
C ASP A 78 -5.67 0.70 -7.31
N ASN A 79 -4.47 0.88 -6.74
CA ASN A 79 -3.81 0.07 -5.70
C ASN A 79 -4.51 0.16 -4.33
N ILE A 80 -5.84 0.17 -4.32
CA ILE A 80 -6.65 0.40 -3.14
C ILE A 80 -7.05 -0.93 -2.53
N GLY A 81 -6.48 -1.21 -1.35
CA GLY A 81 -6.74 -2.42 -0.57
C GLY A 81 -6.08 -3.67 -1.14
N ASN A 82 -6.09 -4.76 -0.36
CA ASN A 82 -5.50 -6.04 -0.80
C ASN A 82 -6.54 -6.96 -1.46
N PHE A 83 -6.03 -8.12 -1.88
CA PHE A 83 -6.78 -9.25 -2.39
C PHE A 83 -6.52 -10.49 -1.53
N ASP A 84 -7.38 -11.49 -1.66
CA ASP A 84 -7.16 -12.82 -1.10
C ASP A 84 -7.90 -13.88 -1.93
N PHE A 85 -7.71 -15.16 -1.63
CA PHE A 85 -8.27 -16.27 -2.40
C PHE A 85 -9.28 -17.10 -1.60
N PHE A 86 -10.36 -17.47 -2.26
CA PHE A 86 -11.23 -18.56 -1.83
C PHE A 86 -10.51 -19.91 -2.00
N ASP A 87 -10.96 -20.96 -1.30
CA ASP A 87 -10.35 -22.30 -1.37
C ASP A 87 -10.32 -22.86 -2.80
N ASN A 88 -11.32 -22.52 -3.61
CA ASN A 88 -11.40 -22.93 -5.01
C ASN A 88 -10.45 -22.17 -5.96
N GLY A 89 -9.65 -21.24 -5.45
CA GLY A 89 -8.72 -20.42 -6.23
C GLY A 89 -9.33 -19.15 -6.84
N ASP A 90 -10.61 -18.87 -6.58
CA ASP A 90 -11.20 -17.58 -6.98
C ASP A 90 -10.54 -16.44 -6.22
N LEU A 91 -10.27 -15.34 -6.92
CA LEU A 91 -9.66 -14.14 -6.36
C LEU A 91 -10.74 -13.17 -5.89
N LEU A 92 -10.63 -12.66 -4.67
CA LEU A 92 -11.44 -11.56 -4.17
C LEU A 92 -10.61 -10.28 -4.15
N LEU A 93 -11.04 -9.25 -4.88
CA LEU A 93 -10.36 -7.97 -4.95
C LEU A 93 -11.31 -6.83 -5.34
N ARG A 94 -10.89 -5.58 -5.21
CA ARG A 94 -11.68 -4.43 -5.68
C ARG A 94 -11.53 -4.26 -7.19
N LEU A 95 -12.65 -4.04 -7.87
CA LEU A 95 -12.71 -3.42 -9.19
C LEU A 95 -13.22 -1.99 -9.05
N GLY A 96 -12.65 -1.06 -9.81
CA GLY A 96 -13.08 0.33 -9.86
C GLY A 96 -12.81 1.02 -11.19
N ALA A 97 -13.73 1.90 -11.58
CA ALA A 97 -13.58 2.69 -12.79
C ALA A 97 -12.45 3.73 -12.63
N ALA A 98 -11.63 3.90 -13.67
CA ALA A 98 -10.72 5.04 -13.74
C ALA A 98 -11.52 6.35 -13.73
N PRO A 99 -11.05 7.44 -13.09
CA PRO A 99 -11.73 8.73 -13.12
C PRO A 99 -12.01 9.12 -14.58
N THR A 100 -13.29 9.35 -14.88
CA THR A 100 -13.76 9.53 -16.26
C THR A 100 -13.59 10.96 -16.75
N SER A 101 -13.32 11.89 -15.83
CA SER A 101 -13.14 13.30 -16.15
C SER A 101 -11.92 13.91 -15.47
N ILE A 102 -11.40 14.97 -16.12
CA ILE A 102 -10.32 15.80 -15.57
C ILE A 102 -10.73 16.40 -14.22
N VAL A 103 -12.01 16.74 -14.02
CA VAL A 103 -12.51 17.30 -12.75
C VAL A 103 -12.45 16.27 -11.61
N GLU A 104 -12.85 15.03 -11.86
CA GLU A 104 -12.71 13.93 -10.90
C GLU A 104 -11.24 13.66 -10.56
N ALA A 105 -10.35 13.72 -11.57
CA ALA A 105 -8.91 13.63 -11.35
C ALA A 105 -8.37 14.80 -10.49
N TRP A 106 -8.89 16.02 -10.67
CA TRP A 106 -8.53 17.19 -9.85
C TRP A 106 -9.04 17.10 -8.40
N ASP A 107 -10.22 16.51 -8.16
CA ASP A 107 -10.76 16.33 -6.82
C ASP A 107 -10.01 15.25 -6.01
N VAL A 108 -9.56 14.18 -6.70
CA VAL A 108 -8.63 13.17 -6.15
C VAL A 108 -7.30 13.83 -5.77
N VAL A 109 -6.76 14.69 -6.64
CA VAL A 109 -5.50 15.43 -6.41
C VAL A 109 -5.62 16.45 -5.26
N MET A 110 -6.75 17.15 -5.13
CA MET A 110 -6.96 18.15 -4.08
C MET A 110 -7.39 17.57 -2.72
N ARG A 111 -7.55 16.24 -2.60
CA ARG A 111 -7.99 15.55 -1.38
C ARG A 111 -9.21 16.23 -0.75
N SER A 112 -10.16 16.66 -1.59
CA SER A 112 -11.37 17.35 -1.13
C SER A 112 -12.13 16.43 -0.16
N THR A 113 -12.37 16.91 1.06
CA THR A 113 -12.96 16.14 2.17
C THR A 113 -14.48 16.01 2.09
N ASN A 114 -15.11 16.42 0.99
CA ASN A 114 -16.55 16.70 0.94
C ASN A 114 -17.40 15.69 0.14
N HIS A 115 -16.93 14.46 -0.10
CA HIS A 115 -17.83 13.44 -0.64
C HIS A 115 -18.54 12.66 0.46
N ASN A 116 -19.88 12.75 0.47
CA ASN A 116 -20.75 11.81 1.16
C ASN A 116 -20.61 10.43 0.48
N TYR A 117 -19.97 9.50 1.19
CA TYR A 117 -19.54 8.17 0.74
C TYR A 117 -20.66 7.14 0.49
N GLU A 118 -21.88 7.58 0.17
CA GLU A 118 -23.03 6.66 0.15
C GLU A 118 -23.23 5.90 -1.16
N GLN A 119 -22.60 6.26 -2.27
CA GLN A 119 -22.60 5.44 -3.49
C GLN A 119 -21.55 5.95 -4.49
N ALA A 120 -20.42 5.27 -4.58
CA ALA A 120 -19.54 5.40 -5.74
C ALA A 120 -20.00 4.36 -6.77
N ASP A 121 -20.74 4.80 -7.78
CA ASP A 121 -21.15 3.96 -8.91
C ASP A 121 -19.90 3.37 -9.57
N GLY A 122 -19.80 2.03 -9.59
CA GLY A 122 -18.76 1.29 -10.32
C GLY A 122 -17.54 0.81 -9.52
N ASN A 123 -17.45 1.08 -8.20
CA ASN A 123 -16.36 0.61 -7.35
C ASN A 123 -16.88 -0.43 -6.33
N PHE A 124 -16.56 -1.71 -6.55
CA PHE A 124 -17.06 -2.80 -5.71
C PHE A 124 -16.02 -3.90 -5.50
N ILE A 125 -16.22 -4.71 -4.47
CA ILE A 125 -15.43 -5.93 -4.27
C ILE A 125 -15.99 -7.00 -5.21
N ALA A 126 -15.13 -7.59 -6.03
CA ALA A 126 -15.47 -8.60 -7.01
C ALA A 126 -14.80 -9.94 -6.69
N ARG A 127 -15.53 -11.02 -6.96
CA ARG A 127 -14.99 -12.38 -7.00
C ARG A 127 -14.69 -12.74 -8.46
N CYS A 128 -13.46 -13.13 -8.72
CA CYS A 128 -12.91 -13.35 -10.05
C CYS A 128 -12.37 -14.77 -10.23
N GLN A 129 -12.83 -15.45 -11.27
CA GLN A 129 -12.27 -16.72 -11.75
C GLN A 129 -11.11 -16.40 -12.69
N LEU A 130 -9.86 -16.63 -12.24
CA LEU A 130 -8.67 -16.24 -12.99
C LEU A 130 -8.54 -16.97 -14.34
N GLY A 131 -8.79 -18.29 -14.38
CA GLY A 131 -8.69 -19.09 -15.60
C GLY A 131 -9.68 -18.66 -16.70
N ASP A 132 -10.89 -18.27 -16.29
CA ASP A 132 -11.97 -17.84 -17.18
C ASP A 132 -11.99 -16.32 -17.44
N ARG A 133 -11.18 -15.56 -16.68
CA ARG A 133 -11.15 -14.08 -16.65
C ARG A 133 -12.53 -13.45 -16.44
N LYS A 134 -13.38 -14.08 -15.63
CA LYS A 134 -14.72 -13.61 -15.30
C LYS A 134 -14.76 -13.07 -13.88
N CYS A 135 -15.26 -11.86 -13.72
CA CYS A 135 -15.47 -11.22 -12.43
C CYS A 135 -16.95 -10.87 -12.26
N GLN A 136 -17.43 -11.00 -11.03
CA GLN A 136 -18.77 -10.56 -10.62
C GLN A 136 -18.70 -9.85 -9.28
N GLU A 137 -19.63 -8.93 -9.04
CA GLU A 137 -19.80 -8.30 -7.74
C GLU A 137 -19.96 -9.37 -6.66
N PHE A 138 -19.17 -9.25 -5.59
CA PHE A 138 -19.16 -10.23 -4.52
C PHE A 138 -20.32 -10.04 -3.56
N SER A 139 -20.71 -8.80 -3.27
CA SER A 139 -21.73 -8.50 -2.28
C SER A 139 -22.44 -7.18 -2.59
N THR A 140 -23.76 -7.23 -2.63
CA THR A 140 -24.63 -6.04 -2.70
C THR A 140 -24.87 -5.41 -1.32
N ASP A 141 -24.44 -6.07 -0.23
CA ASP A 141 -24.57 -5.57 1.14
C ASP A 141 -23.41 -4.63 1.52
N LEU A 142 -22.35 -4.62 0.70
CA LEU A 142 -21.16 -3.79 0.92
C LEU A 142 -21.30 -2.42 0.26
N PRO A 143 -20.78 -1.35 0.89
CA PRO A 143 -20.66 -0.07 0.22
C PRO A 143 -19.54 -0.10 -0.83
N GLY A 144 -19.47 0.97 -1.63
CA GLY A 144 -18.29 1.21 -2.47
C GLY A 144 -17.02 1.43 -1.63
N PHE A 145 -15.90 0.95 -2.16
CA PHE A 145 -14.57 1.08 -1.56
C PHE A 145 -13.68 1.97 -2.42
N ASP A 146 -13.61 3.26 -2.08
CA ASP A 146 -12.74 4.24 -2.77
C ASP A 146 -11.46 4.55 -1.97
N ARG A 147 -11.27 3.83 -0.87
CA ARG A 147 -10.17 4.01 0.08
C ARG A 147 -9.69 2.66 0.59
N ALA A 148 -8.54 2.67 1.25
CA ALA A 148 -7.90 1.46 1.77
C ALA A 148 -8.91 0.58 2.52
N PHE A 149 -8.82 -0.72 2.26
CA PHE A 149 -9.47 -1.78 3.00
C PHE A 149 -8.52 -2.97 3.05
N ARG A 150 -8.78 -3.92 3.93
CA ARG A 150 -8.09 -5.22 3.89
C ARG A 150 -9.08 -6.36 3.89
N VAL A 151 -8.76 -7.44 3.19
CA VAL A 151 -9.54 -8.67 3.14
C VAL A 151 -8.71 -9.87 3.55
N PHE A 152 -9.35 -10.80 4.27
CA PHE A 152 -8.82 -12.10 4.64
C PHE A 152 -9.94 -13.14 4.51
N ILE A 153 -9.64 -14.28 3.89
CA ILE A 153 -10.59 -15.37 3.68
C ILE A 153 -10.13 -16.59 4.49
N GLU A 154 -10.99 -17.06 5.39
CA GLU A 154 -10.79 -18.35 6.06
C GLU A 154 -11.10 -19.48 5.07
N ARG A 155 -10.04 -20.14 4.55
CA ARG A 155 -10.15 -21.12 3.46
C ARG A 155 -11.10 -22.27 3.76
N ASP A 156 -11.06 -22.82 4.98
CA ASP A 156 -11.87 -23.99 5.33
C ASP A 156 -13.39 -23.73 5.21
N THR A 157 -13.83 -22.48 5.34
CA THR A 157 -15.25 -22.11 5.33
C THR A 157 -15.62 -21.10 4.24
N ASP A 158 -14.63 -20.56 3.53
CA ASP A 158 -14.73 -19.39 2.67
C ASP A 158 -15.39 -18.18 3.37
N THR A 159 -15.26 -18.07 4.71
CA THR A 159 -15.72 -16.90 5.46
C THR A 159 -14.81 -15.72 5.17
N VAL A 160 -15.41 -14.59 4.78
CA VAL A 160 -14.67 -13.38 4.43
C VAL A 160 -14.69 -12.40 5.59
N TYR A 161 -13.50 -11.97 6.00
CA TYR A 161 -13.29 -10.90 6.97
C TYR A 161 -12.73 -9.68 6.26
N LEU A 162 -13.32 -8.51 6.50
CA LEU A 162 -12.92 -7.26 5.84
C LEU A 162 -12.66 -6.17 6.89
N ALA A 163 -11.49 -5.54 6.82
CA ALA A 163 -11.21 -4.28 7.50
C ALA A 163 -11.66 -3.13 6.59
N ASP A 164 -12.74 -2.46 6.95
CA ASP A 164 -13.20 -1.26 6.26
C ASP A 164 -12.43 -0.08 6.88
N THR A 165 -11.14 0.00 6.51
CA THR A 165 -10.13 0.85 7.17
C THR A 165 -10.61 2.29 7.29
N SER A 166 -11.19 2.83 6.22
CA SER A 166 -11.67 4.22 6.20
C SER A 166 -12.94 4.47 7.01
N ARG A 167 -13.74 3.43 7.29
CA ARG A 167 -14.97 3.51 8.10
C ARG A 167 -14.81 2.91 9.49
N HIS A 168 -13.57 2.64 9.93
CA HIS A 168 -13.26 2.32 11.33
C HIS A 168 -13.98 1.07 11.89
N ARG A 169 -14.21 0.07 11.03
CA ARG A 169 -14.96 -1.14 11.38
C ARG A 169 -14.39 -2.38 10.72
N ILE A 170 -14.76 -3.53 11.26
CA ILE A 170 -14.55 -4.83 10.62
C ILE A 170 -15.88 -5.47 10.26
N LEU A 171 -15.91 -6.20 9.16
CA LEU A 171 -17.07 -6.89 8.61
C LEU A 171 -16.78 -8.38 8.52
N LYS A 172 -17.81 -9.19 8.72
CA LYS A 172 -17.80 -10.64 8.49
C LYS A 172 -18.88 -10.98 7.49
N LEU A 173 -18.51 -11.67 6.41
CA LEU A 173 -19.41 -12.12 5.36
C LEU A 173 -19.27 -13.63 5.15
N ASP A 174 -20.32 -14.27 4.62
CA ASP A 174 -20.21 -15.63 4.13
C ASP A 174 -19.57 -15.70 2.73
N SER A 175 -19.37 -16.91 2.22
CA SER A 175 -18.75 -17.19 0.92
C SER A 175 -19.54 -16.68 -0.29
N THR A 176 -20.79 -16.27 -0.08
CA THR A 176 -21.67 -15.66 -1.11
C THR A 176 -21.70 -14.14 -1.02
N GLY A 177 -20.99 -13.56 -0.05
CA GLY A 177 -20.94 -12.13 0.18
C GLY A 177 -22.10 -11.59 1.01
N LYS A 178 -22.88 -12.43 1.68
CA LYS A 178 -23.91 -11.92 2.61
C LYS A 178 -23.26 -11.40 3.88
N LEU A 179 -23.63 -10.21 4.33
CA LEU A 179 -23.14 -9.66 5.59
C LEU A 179 -23.70 -10.45 6.79
N LEU A 180 -22.82 -10.99 7.62
CA LEU A 180 -23.17 -11.77 8.82
C LEU A 180 -23.05 -10.96 10.10
N ALA A 181 -22.02 -10.13 10.22
CA ALA A 181 -21.79 -9.30 11.40
C ALA A 181 -20.89 -8.11 11.09
N THR A 182 -21.02 -7.06 11.90
CA THR A 182 -20.20 -5.85 11.89
C THR A 182 -19.71 -5.59 13.31
N ALA A 183 -18.46 -5.17 13.45
CA ALA A 183 -17.94 -4.69 14.73
C ALA A 183 -17.21 -3.35 14.58
N GLU A 184 -17.44 -2.47 15.53
CA GLU A 184 -16.89 -1.11 15.62
C GLU A 184 -15.89 -1.00 16.78
N GLY A 185 -15.34 0.19 17.00
CA GLY A 185 -14.36 0.45 18.08
C GLY A 185 -12.90 0.27 17.66
N PHE A 186 -12.65 0.05 16.37
CA PHE A 186 -11.33 0.04 15.75
C PHE A 186 -11.02 1.43 15.17
N LYS A 187 -9.75 1.72 14.90
CA LYS A 187 -9.34 2.98 14.28
C LYS A 187 -8.33 2.74 13.17
N PHE A 188 -8.79 2.91 11.93
CA PHE A 188 -8.04 2.55 10.71
C PHE A 188 -7.51 1.10 10.79
N PRO A 189 -8.39 0.09 11.01
CA PRO A 189 -7.94 -1.30 11.03
C PRO A 189 -7.29 -1.67 9.68
N ASN A 190 -6.12 -2.28 9.73
CA ASN A 190 -5.39 -2.77 8.55
C ASN A 190 -5.47 -4.30 8.48
N GLN A 191 -4.34 -5.01 8.40
CA GLN A 191 -4.36 -6.45 8.17
C GLN A 191 -5.25 -7.18 9.18
N ILE A 192 -5.98 -8.17 8.68
CA ILE A 192 -6.76 -9.13 9.44
C ILE A 192 -6.19 -10.52 9.15
N ALA A 193 -6.12 -11.39 10.15
CA ALA A 193 -5.86 -12.81 9.94
C ALA A 193 -6.53 -13.66 11.03
N LEU A 194 -6.96 -14.86 10.70
CA LEU A 194 -7.41 -15.83 11.68
C LEU A 194 -6.23 -16.69 12.13
N VAL A 195 -5.94 -16.67 13.42
CA VAL A 195 -4.81 -17.41 14.01
C VAL A 195 -5.23 -17.98 15.36
N ASN A 196 -5.13 -19.30 15.53
CA ASN A 196 -5.54 -20.02 16.73
C ASN A 196 -6.97 -19.68 17.18
N ASP A 197 -7.94 -19.77 16.26
CA ASP A 197 -9.38 -19.46 16.46
C ASP A 197 -9.69 -18.02 16.92
N LYS A 198 -8.75 -17.10 16.74
CA LYS A 198 -8.92 -15.68 17.05
C LYS A 198 -8.68 -14.85 15.80
N LEU A 199 -9.52 -13.84 15.61
CA LEU A 199 -9.34 -12.87 14.55
C LEU A 199 -8.38 -11.79 15.04
N TRP A 200 -7.18 -11.76 14.49
CA TRP A 200 -6.16 -10.77 14.82
C TRP A 200 -6.22 -9.61 13.84
N ILE A 201 -6.06 -8.39 14.36
CA ILE A 201 -6.25 -7.15 13.63
C ILE A 201 -5.13 -6.17 13.99
N ALA A 202 -4.51 -5.58 12.98
CA ALA A 202 -3.68 -4.39 13.16
C ALA A 202 -4.60 -3.17 13.35
N ASP A 203 -4.85 -2.77 14.60
CA ASP A 203 -5.71 -1.65 14.95
C ASP A 203 -4.89 -0.35 15.00
N THR A 204 -4.52 0.10 13.79
CA THR A 204 -3.38 0.98 13.52
C THR A 204 -3.36 2.26 14.35
N ASN A 205 -4.45 3.03 14.36
CA ASN A 205 -4.48 4.32 15.07
C ASN A 205 -4.86 4.19 16.54
N ASN A 206 -5.10 2.97 17.01
CA ASN A 206 -5.13 2.64 18.43
C ASN A 206 -3.76 2.08 18.90
N HIS A 207 -2.74 2.09 18.03
CA HIS A 207 -1.36 1.70 18.34
C HIS A 207 -1.25 0.30 18.93
N ARG A 208 -2.14 -0.60 18.50
CA ARG A 208 -2.24 -1.94 19.05
C ARG A 208 -2.48 -2.99 17.98
N PHE A 209 -2.04 -4.18 18.30
CA PHE A 209 -2.38 -5.41 17.62
C PHE A 209 -3.34 -6.19 18.51
N VAL A 210 -4.55 -6.49 18.02
CA VAL A 210 -5.65 -6.97 18.88
C VAL A 210 -6.24 -8.27 18.35
N ALA A 211 -6.49 -9.21 19.27
CA ALA A 211 -7.25 -10.43 19.00
C ALA A 211 -8.70 -10.23 19.43
N VAL A 212 -9.63 -10.58 18.54
CA VAL A 212 -11.07 -10.49 18.78
C VAL A 212 -11.76 -11.81 18.45
N SER A 213 -12.98 -11.97 18.97
CA SER A 213 -13.80 -13.14 18.66
C SER A 213 -14.24 -13.13 17.18
N PRO A 214 -14.02 -14.23 16.42
CA PRO A 214 -14.52 -14.37 15.06
C PRO A 214 -15.98 -14.86 15.00
N LYS A 215 -16.57 -15.27 16.13
CA LYS A 215 -17.92 -15.85 16.18
C LYS A 215 -18.99 -14.79 16.00
N THR A 216 -20.01 -15.07 15.21
CA THR A 216 -21.02 -14.07 14.79
C THR A 216 -21.72 -13.41 15.98
N GLU A 217 -22.07 -14.17 17.02
CA GLU A 217 -22.77 -13.69 18.23
C GLU A 217 -21.91 -12.81 19.15
N SER A 218 -20.59 -12.84 18.99
CA SER A 218 -19.65 -12.06 19.81
C SER A 218 -18.60 -11.35 18.94
N PHE A 219 -18.92 -11.13 17.67
CA PHE A 219 -17.96 -10.69 16.67
C PHE A 219 -17.32 -9.37 17.08
N GLY A 220 -15.99 -9.30 17.01
CA GLY A 220 -15.24 -8.11 17.40
C GLY A 220 -15.05 -7.90 18.91
N LYS A 221 -15.59 -8.78 19.77
CA LYS A 221 -15.29 -8.74 21.21
C LYS A 221 -13.79 -8.96 21.42
N VAL A 222 -13.12 -7.98 22.02
CA VAL A 222 -11.68 -8.04 22.36
C VAL A 222 -11.41 -9.18 23.33
N LEU A 223 -10.41 -10.00 23.01
CA LEU A 223 -9.94 -11.14 23.78
C LEU A 223 -8.56 -10.89 24.39
N SER A 224 -7.68 -10.24 23.64
CA SER A 224 -6.34 -9.82 24.08
C SER A 224 -5.81 -8.74 23.16
N GLU A 225 -4.84 -7.95 23.62
CA GLU A 225 -4.17 -6.92 22.82
C GLU A 225 -2.69 -6.83 23.20
N ILE A 226 -1.90 -6.37 22.23
CA ILE A 226 -0.48 -6.10 22.34
C ILE A 226 -0.29 -4.65 21.88
N ALA A 227 0.29 -3.81 22.73
CA ALA A 227 0.67 -2.46 22.34
C ALA A 227 1.86 -2.51 21.38
N ILE A 228 1.84 -1.71 20.32
CA ILE A 228 2.91 -1.65 19.32
C ILE A 228 3.57 -0.28 19.41
N THR A 229 4.65 -0.23 20.18
CA THR A 229 5.44 0.99 20.42
C THR A 229 6.94 0.66 20.56
N PRO A 230 7.58 0.11 19.51
CA PRO A 230 9.00 -0.19 19.54
C PRO A 230 9.85 1.07 19.76
N ASP A 231 9.36 2.21 19.26
CA ASP A 231 9.85 3.54 19.63
C ASP A 231 8.73 4.58 19.45
N SER A 232 9.05 5.87 19.64
CA SER A 232 8.08 6.96 19.53
C SER A 232 7.62 7.28 18.10
N LEU A 233 8.31 6.76 17.08
CA LEU A 233 8.02 7.04 15.68
C LEU A 233 7.22 5.90 15.05
N HIS A 234 7.53 4.65 15.36
CA HIS A 234 6.97 3.48 14.69
C HIS A 234 5.78 2.88 15.46
N ILE A 235 4.71 3.65 15.62
CA ILE A 235 3.57 3.29 16.47
C ILE A 235 2.33 2.83 15.69
N TRP A 236 2.43 2.68 14.37
CA TRP A 236 1.30 2.43 13.48
C TRP A 236 1.35 1.00 12.91
N PRO A 237 0.87 -0.04 13.63
CA PRO A 237 0.90 -1.41 13.10
C PRO A 237 0.05 -1.52 11.84
N SER A 238 0.57 -2.13 10.78
CA SER A 238 -0.12 -2.22 9.48
C SER A 238 -0.27 -3.65 8.96
N ALA A 239 0.70 -4.50 9.26
CA ALA A 239 0.76 -5.87 8.80
C ALA A 239 1.48 -6.75 9.83
N PHE A 240 1.25 -8.06 9.80
CA PHE A 240 1.86 -8.99 10.73
C PHE A 240 1.84 -10.44 10.19
N VAL A 241 2.69 -11.28 10.76
CA VAL A 241 2.65 -12.72 10.56
C VAL A 241 3.07 -13.45 11.83
N GLN A 242 2.39 -14.56 12.15
CA GLN A 242 2.84 -15.43 13.24
C GLN A 242 3.86 -16.43 12.71
N VAL A 243 5.00 -16.55 13.41
CA VAL A 243 5.99 -17.59 13.17
C VAL A 243 6.22 -18.30 14.49
N ASP A 244 5.89 -19.59 14.52
CA ASP A 244 5.84 -20.39 15.74
C ASP A 244 4.88 -19.78 16.78
N ARG A 245 5.40 -19.14 17.84
CA ARG A 245 4.59 -18.43 18.84
C ARG A 245 4.74 -16.91 18.77
N ASP A 246 5.75 -16.43 18.05
CA ASP A 246 6.10 -15.02 18.01
C ASP A 246 5.40 -14.33 16.82
N TRP A 247 5.21 -13.04 16.97
CA TRP A 247 4.59 -12.16 15.99
C TRP A 247 5.65 -11.27 15.37
N TRP A 248 5.85 -11.37 14.07
CA TRP A 248 6.53 -10.33 13.31
C TRP A 248 5.51 -9.30 12.89
N VAL A 249 5.63 -8.08 13.41
CA VAL A 249 4.70 -6.98 13.18
C VAL A 249 5.40 -5.87 12.43
N LEU A 250 4.81 -5.45 11.32
CA LEU A 250 5.21 -4.25 10.59
C LEU A 250 4.61 -3.03 11.29
N ALA A 251 5.48 -2.30 11.98
CA ALA A 251 5.19 -1.06 12.68
C ALA A 251 5.64 0.13 11.81
N MET A 252 4.67 0.90 11.30
CA MET A 252 4.92 2.02 10.40
C MET A 252 5.22 3.29 11.19
N GLY A 253 5.95 4.23 10.57
CA GLY A 253 6.09 5.61 11.01
C GLY A 253 4.95 6.50 10.50
N ASP A 254 5.04 7.80 10.79
CA ASP A 254 4.05 8.78 10.34
C ASP A 254 3.83 8.73 8.82
N ASN A 255 2.59 9.02 8.41
CA ASN A 255 2.13 8.89 7.02
C ASN A 255 2.31 7.48 6.44
N MET A 256 2.37 6.44 7.29
CA MET A 256 2.57 5.05 6.88
C MET A 256 3.87 4.85 6.09
N SER A 257 4.96 5.44 6.58
CA SER A 257 6.28 5.39 5.93
C SER A 257 7.39 4.98 6.90
N TYR A 258 8.53 4.58 6.37
CA TYR A 258 9.72 4.15 7.11
C TYR A 258 9.42 2.98 8.06
N GLY A 259 8.66 1.98 7.60
CA GLY A 259 8.25 0.86 8.43
C GLY A 259 9.40 0.01 8.98
N ARG A 260 9.18 -0.58 10.17
CA ARG A 260 10.06 -1.59 10.77
C ARG A 260 9.31 -2.89 11.00
N VAL A 261 9.98 -4.01 10.76
CA VAL A 261 9.43 -5.33 11.08
C VAL A 261 10.05 -5.80 12.39
N VAL A 262 9.24 -5.77 13.45
CA VAL A 262 9.65 -6.01 14.84
C VAL A 262 9.01 -7.30 15.34
N ARG A 263 9.76 -8.12 16.06
CA ARG A 263 9.28 -9.37 16.64
C ARG A 263 8.82 -9.18 18.07
N TYR A 264 7.65 -9.71 18.38
CA TYR A 264 7.05 -9.74 19.70
C TYR A 264 6.72 -11.17 20.11
N THR A 265 6.81 -11.47 21.40
CA THR A 265 6.20 -12.69 21.96
C THR A 265 4.67 -12.63 21.86
N ASP A 266 4.00 -13.75 22.08
CA ASP A 266 2.53 -13.83 22.20
C ASP A 266 1.95 -12.99 23.37
N THR A 267 2.80 -12.57 24.32
CA THR A 267 2.43 -11.67 25.43
C THR A 267 2.74 -10.20 25.17
N GLY A 268 3.35 -9.86 24.02
CA GLY A 268 3.68 -8.49 23.64
C GLY A 268 5.03 -7.97 24.12
N VAL A 269 5.90 -8.83 24.65
CA VAL A 269 7.31 -8.47 24.90
C VAL A 269 8.05 -8.39 23.56
N GLU A 270 8.63 -7.23 23.26
CA GLU A 270 9.52 -7.03 22.11
C GLU A 270 10.81 -7.85 22.26
N LEU A 271 11.24 -8.51 21.19
CA LEU A 271 12.42 -9.37 21.17
C LEU A 271 13.57 -8.77 20.35
N ASP A 272 13.31 -8.48 19.07
CA ASP A 272 14.27 -7.95 18.11
C ASP A 272 13.54 -7.42 16.85
N GLN A 273 14.28 -7.06 15.81
CA GLN A 273 13.75 -6.57 14.54
C GLN A 273 14.55 -7.11 13.35
N LEU A 274 13.94 -7.15 12.17
CA LEU A 274 14.63 -7.53 10.93
C LEU A 274 15.70 -6.49 10.56
N ASP A 275 16.88 -6.97 10.15
CA ASP A 275 17.92 -6.13 9.56
C ASP A 275 17.55 -5.79 8.11
N MET A 276 17.08 -4.57 7.90
CA MET A 276 16.57 -4.07 6.62
C MET A 276 17.59 -3.11 5.98
N PRO A 277 17.74 -3.12 4.64
CA PRO A 277 18.62 -2.17 3.96
C PRO A 277 18.28 -0.70 4.29
N SER A 278 19.29 0.17 4.32
CA SER A 278 19.07 1.60 4.53
C SER A 278 18.07 2.18 3.51
N GLY A 279 17.09 2.96 3.99
CA GLY A 279 16.03 3.52 3.17
C GLY A 279 14.99 2.52 2.66
N ALA A 280 14.93 1.32 3.25
CA ALA A 280 13.82 0.41 3.03
C ALA A 280 12.51 1.00 3.57
N ASP A 281 11.41 0.74 2.85
CA ASP A 281 10.07 1.14 3.26
C ASP A 281 9.12 -0.06 3.09
N PRO A 282 9.16 -1.04 4.01
CA PRO A 282 8.35 -2.24 3.91
C PRO A 282 6.86 -1.92 4.05
N LEU A 283 6.04 -2.57 3.23
CA LEU A 283 4.59 -2.34 3.18
C LEU A 283 3.76 -3.59 3.52
N SER A 284 4.29 -4.78 3.21
CA SER A 284 3.64 -6.05 3.53
C SER A 284 4.67 -7.13 3.83
N LEU A 285 4.23 -8.13 4.59
CA LEU A 285 4.99 -9.32 4.92
C LEU A 285 4.09 -10.56 4.91
N ALA A 286 4.64 -11.70 4.55
CA ALA A 286 3.97 -13.00 4.58
C ALA A 286 4.95 -14.11 4.93
N LEU A 287 4.45 -15.20 5.51
CA LEU A 287 5.19 -16.43 5.70
C LEU A 287 4.93 -17.34 4.49
N TRP A 288 5.99 -17.72 3.80
CA TRP A 288 5.93 -18.63 2.67
C TRP A 288 7.00 -19.72 2.82
N GLY A 289 6.56 -20.96 3.00
CA GLY A 289 7.42 -22.04 3.50
C GLY A 289 8.05 -21.67 4.85
N ASP A 290 9.37 -21.81 4.95
CA ASP A 290 10.15 -21.43 6.14
C ASP A 290 10.69 -19.99 6.08
N ASN A 291 10.18 -19.16 5.16
CA ASN A 291 10.70 -17.82 4.95
C ASN A 291 9.66 -16.74 5.22
N ILE A 292 10.10 -15.69 5.92
CA ILE A 292 9.37 -14.43 5.99
C ILE A 292 9.78 -13.62 4.77
N LEU A 293 8.82 -13.35 3.90
CA LEU A 293 8.98 -12.44 2.78
C LEU A 293 8.48 -11.06 3.18
N VAL A 294 9.20 -10.03 2.73
CA VAL A 294 8.87 -8.62 2.98
C VAL A 294 8.90 -7.87 1.66
N ALA A 295 7.79 -7.25 1.28
CA ALA A 295 7.71 -6.38 0.12
C ALA A 295 8.07 -4.95 0.50
N ASP A 296 9.08 -4.38 -0.18
CA ASP A 296 9.56 -3.02 0.01
C ASP A 296 9.00 -2.10 -1.07
N TYR A 297 8.12 -1.20 -0.64
CA TYR A 297 7.45 -0.23 -1.50
C TYR A 297 8.43 0.84 -2.02
N GLY A 298 9.36 1.28 -1.17
CA GLY A 298 10.30 2.36 -1.46
C GLY A 298 11.40 1.94 -2.45
N ARG A 299 11.99 0.76 -2.22
CA ARG A 299 13.11 0.24 -3.01
C ARG A 299 12.71 -0.70 -4.14
N LEU A 300 11.43 -1.05 -4.27
CA LEU A 300 10.90 -1.98 -5.26
C LEU A 300 11.67 -3.31 -5.17
N ALA A 301 11.58 -3.97 -4.01
CA ALA A 301 12.33 -5.18 -3.71
C ALA A 301 11.51 -6.15 -2.86
N PHE A 302 11.89 -7.43 -2.88
CA PHE A 302 11.36 -8.46 -1.99
C PHE A 302 12.49 -9.05 -1.18
N TYR A 303 12.50 -8.78 0.12
CA TYR A 303 13.51 -9.35 1.01
C TYR A 303 13.02 -10.68 1.55
N ARG A 304 13.97 -11.58 1.80
CA ARG A 304 13.71 -12.90 2.35
C ARG A 304 14.49 -13.07 3.64
N TYR A 305 13.82 -13.56 4.66
CA TYR A 305 14.38 -13.89 5.95
C TYR A 305 13.97 -15.30 6.33
N ASP A 306 14.82 -16.02 7.07
CA ASP A 306 14.41 -17.29 7.67
C ASP A 306 13.43 -17.04 8.84
N ARG A 307 12.89 -18.12 9.43
CA ARG A 307 11.99 -18.05 10.61
C ARG A 307 12.57 -17.28 11.80
N ARG A 308 13.90 -17.15 11.89
CA ARG A 308 14.59 -16.46 12.99
C ARG A 308 14.85 -14.99 12.69
N GLY A 309 14.49 -14.51 11.49
CA GLY A 309 14.73 -13.14 11.06
C GLY A 309 16.13 -12.90 10.49
N VAL A 310 16.86 -13.95 10.11
CA VAL A 310 18.17 -13.81 9.46
C VAL A 310 17.99 -13.61 7.96
N ARG A 311 18.54 -12.51 7.43
CA ARG A 311 18.43 -12.14 6.01
C ARG A 311 19.07 -13.20 5.11
N GLN A 312 18.31 -13.62 4.11
CA GLN A 312 18.72 -14.54 3.06
C GLN A 312 18.96 -13.78 1.75
N VAL A 313 19.27 -14.50 0.67
CA VAL A 313 19.27 -13.92 -0.67
C VAL A 313 17.87 -13.42 -0.99
N ASP A 314 17.77 -12.15 -1.39
CA ASP A 314 16.53 -11.47 -1.76
C ASP A 314 15.74 -12.28 -2.78
N PHE A 315 14.42 -12.23 -2.65
CA PHE A 315 13.52 -12.97 -3.52
C PHE A 315 13.37 -12.26 -4.87
N SER A 316 13.51 -13.02 -5.96
CA SER A 316 13.31 -12.51 -7.31
C SER A 316 13.13 -13.65 -8.30
N THR A 317 12.25 -13.44 -9.28
CA THR A 317 12.11 -14.25 -10.50
C THR A 317 12.60 -13.43 -11.70
N PRO A 318 12.88 -14.05 -12.87
CA PRO A 318 13.25 -13.31 -14.06
C PRO A 318 12.24 -12.22 -14.45
N SER A 319 10.93 -12.50 -14.39
CA SER A 319 9.90 -11.53 -14.75
C SER A 319 9.79 -10.40 -13.73
N LEU A 320 9.85 -10.70 -12.43
CA LEU A 320 9.89 -9.66 -11.38
C LEU A 320 11.14 -8.81 -11.49
N ALA A 321 12.31 -9.40 -11.75
CA ALA A 321 13.56 -8.65 -11.91
C ALA A 321 13.48 -7.69 -13.09
N ALA A 322 12.91 -8.12 -14.22
CA ALA A 322 12.72 -7.28 -15.39
C ALA A 322 11.80 -6.09 -15.06
N LEU A 323 10.64 -6.34 -14.44
CA LEU A 323 9.70 -5.29 -14.04
C LEU A 323 10.31 -4.31 -13.04
N ILE A 324 10.97 -4.82 -12.00
CA ILE A 324 11.64 -3.99 -10.98
C ILE A 324 12.67 -3.06 -11.63
N ASN A 325 13.49 -3.57 -12.55
CA ASN A 325 14.51 -2.78 -13.23
C ASN A 325 13.88 -1.70 -14.12
N GLU A 326 12.79 -2.02 -14.83
CA GLU A 326 12.02 -1.07 -15.62
C GLU A 326 11.47 0.07 -14.73
N LYS A 327 10.76 -0.27 -13.66
CA LYS A 327 10.11 0.73 -12.78
C LYS A 327 11.10 1.56 -11.98
N ARG A 328 12.23 0.98 -11.57
CA ARG A 328 13.35 1.76 -10.97
C ARG A 328 13.92 2.76 -11.96
N ALA A 329 14.16 2.36 -13.21
CA ALA A 329 14.65 3.28 -14.24
C ALA A 329 13.63 4.40 -14.52
N GLU A 330 12.34 4.10 -14.49
CA GLU A 330 11.27 5.08 -14.61
C GLU A 330 11.28 6.11 -13.46
N ILE A 331 11.34 5.65 -12.21
CA ILE A 331 11.45 6.51 -11.02
C ILE A 331 12.68 7.42 -11.11
N GLU A 332 13.83 6.89 -11.51
CA GLU A 332 15.05 7.68 -11.67
C GLU A 332 14.89 8.76 -12.74
N ARG A 333 14.27 8.46 -13.89
CA ARG A 333 14.00 9.47 -14.93
C ARG A 333 13.17 10.64 -14.40
N TRP A 334 12.07 10.36 -13.69
CA TRP A 334 11.23 11.40 -13.09
C TRP A 334 12.00 12.21 -12.04
N ARG A 335 12.79 11.54 -11.20
CA ARG A 335 13.62 12.18 -10.19
C ARG A 335 14.65 13.13 -10.80
N TYR A 336 15.38 12.70 -11.84
CA TYR A 336 16.35 13.55 -12.53
C TYR A 336 15.69 14.72 -13.27
N ALA A 337 14.50 14.53 -13.83
CA ALA A 337 13.72 15.63 -14.41
C ALA A 337 13.36 16.67 -13.33
N GLY A 338 12.92 16.22 -12.15
CA GLY A 338 12.67 17.08 -10.98
C GLY A 338 13.92 17.83 -10.51
N TYR A 339 15.07 17.16 -10.41
CA TYR A 339 16.34 17.79 -10.05
C TYR A 339 16.79 18.82 -11.09
N SER A 340 16.54 18.55 -12.37
CA SER A 340 16.84 19.49 -13.46
C SER A 340 16.02 20.78 -13.30
N CYS A 341 14.75 20.69 -12.90
CA CYS A 341 13.95 21.89 -12.58
C CYS A 341 14.60 22.71 -11.46
N TRP A 342 15.05 22.08 -10.38
CA TRP A 342 15.69 22.79 -9.27
C TRP A 342 17.06 23.37 -9.62
N ALA A 343 17.85 22.67 -10.43
CA ALA A 343 19.11 23.18 -10.92
C ALA A 343 18.92 24.43 -11.79
N ILE A 344 17.94 24.40 -12.71
CA ILE A 344 17.59 25.56 -13.55
C ILE A 344 17.03 26.70 -12.69
N PHE A 345 16.22 26.39 -11.67
CA PHE A 345 15.71 27.37 -10.71
C PHE A 345 16.86 28.08 -9.98
N ALA A 346 17.81 27.33 -9.42
CA ALA A 346 18.96 27.90 -8.74
C ALA A 346 19.84 28.76 -9.67
N LEU A 347 20.10 28.28 -10.90
CA LEU A 347 20.85 29.04 -11.92
C LEU A 347 20.13 30.35 -12.29
N GLY A 348 18.80 30.32 -12.45
CA GLY A 348 17.99 31.51 -12.70
C GLY A 348 18.14 32.55 -11.58
N LEU A 349 18.11 32.12 -10.32
CA LEU A 349 18.32 33.02 -9.17
C LEU A 349 19.72 33.66 -9.18
N LEU A 350 20.76 32.89 -9.51
CA LEU A 350 22.13 33.41 -9.59
C LEU A 350 22.28 34.46 -10.69
N VAL A 351 21.68 34.25 -11.86
CA VAL A 351 21.70 35.21 -12.98
C VAL A 351 20.94 36.48 -12.61
N CYS A 352 19.75 36.37 -12.02
CA CYS A 352 18.99 37.52 -11.54
C CYS A 352 19.75 38.27 -10.43
N GLY A 353 20.41 37.57 -9.50
CA GLY A 353 21.17 38.16 -8.40
C GLY A 353 22.40 38.94 -8.87
N ASN A 354 23.20 38.39 -9.80
CA ASN A 354 24.43 39.04 -10.28
C ASN A 354 24.18 40.30 -11.11
N SER A 355 23.04 40.40 -11.80
CA SER A 355 22.66 41.60 -12.58
C SER A 355 22.43 42.88 -11.76
N SER A 356 22.53 42.82 -10.43
CA SER A 356 22.40 43.98 -9.53
C SER A 356 23.73 44.64 -9.14
N THR A 357 24.87 44.12 -9.61
CA THR A 357 26.21 44.59 -9.19
C THR A 357 27.02 45.39 -10.22
N GLU A 358 26.50 45.58 -11.44
CA GLU A 358 27.15 46.46 -12.44
C GLU A 358 26.33 47.75 -12.64
N THR A 359 26.56 48.75 -11.79
CA THR A 359 26.64 50.17 -12.18
C THR A 359 27.13 50.94 -10.97
N ASP A 360 28.44 51.11 -10.85
CA ASP A 360 29.07 52.29 -10.26
C ASP A 360 30.57 52.27 -10.61
N TYR A 361 30.94 52.96 -11.68
CA TYR A 361 32.23 53.63 -11.77
C TYR A 361 31.99 55.05 -12.33
N PRO A 362 32.70 56.06 -11.83
CA PRO A 362 32.29 57.45 -11.77
C PRO A 362 32.33 58.22 -13.10
#